data_AF-A0A8D3BUA2-F1
#
_entry.id   AF-A0A8D3BUA2-F1
#
_cell.length_a   1.000
_cell.length_b   1.000
_cell.length_c   1.000
_cell.angle_alpha   90.00
_cell.angle_beta   90.00
_cell.angle_gamma   90.00
#
_symmetry.space_group_name_H-M   'P 1'
#
loop_
_entity.id
_entity.type
_entity.pdbx_description
1 polymer ?
#
loop_
_entity_poly.entity_id
_entity_poly.type
_entity_poly.pdbx_seq_one_letter_code
_entity_poly.pdbx_strand_id
1 'polypeptide(L)'
;MIVSHLSVTIVSQHITLVLYGSVVFTAEGIKSCKLLYDSKSDWKVLSRLEPLANKNFTVETMEQGESYTYVFQLCGDAGGVPGAGVVQVDKGTEKKTTVIGVYNATQAIGANDWVMLIYRNGDAYNAHCSKEKRKAFVMISCNRKDGCDFVCRSGNREESPAYRGVPSESLEEEPEERDDHLLPM
;
A
#
# COMPACT_ATOMS: atom_id res chain seq x y z
N MET A 1 -71.92 39.81 -16.56
CA MET A 1 -71.17 39.06 -17.59
C MET A 1 -69.70 39.36 -17.36
N ILE A 2 -68.90 38.29 -17.23
CA ILE A 2 -67.43 38.23 -17.12
C ILE A 2 -66.81 38.56 -15.74
N VAL A 3 -66.42 37.47 -15.08
CA VAL A 3 -65.48 37.35 -13.97
C VAL A 3 -64.06 37.40 -14.55
N SER A 4 -63.17 38.19 -13.99
CA SER A 4 -61.72 38.09 -14.25
C SER A 4 -60.97 38.10 -12.92
N HIS A 5 -60.79 36.90 -12.37
CA HIS A 5 -59.86 36.67 -11.26
C HIS A 5 -58.43 36.84 -11.79
N LEU A 6 -57.73 37.84 -11.26
CA LEU A 6 -56.30 38.02 -11.49
C LEU A 6 -55.53 37.06 -10.56
N SER A 7 -55.09 35.93 -11.09
CA SER A 7 -54.28 34.95 -10.36
C SER A 7 -52.83 35.44 -10.31
N VAL A 8 -52.37 35.95 -9.17
CA VAL A 8 -50.95 36.26 -8.93
C VAL A 8 -50.26 34.99 -8.43
N THR A 9 -49.65 34.23 -9.33
CA THR A 9 -48.78 33.11 -8.96
C THR A 9 -47.39 33.66 -8.63
N ILE A 10 -47.09 33.79 -7.34
CA ILE A 10 -45.74 34.07 -6.84
C ILE A 10 -44.91 32.79 -7.04
N VAL A 11 -43.98 32.82 -7.99
CA VAL A 11 -43.05 31.72 -8.24
C VAL A 11 -42.05 31.68 -7.08
N SER A 12 -42.21 30.72 -6.17
CA SER A 12 -41.26 30.42 -5.11
C SER A 12 -39.93 30.00 -5.74
N GLN A 13 -39.00 30.96 -5.88
CA GLN A 13 -37.63 30.63 -6.23
C GLN A 13 -36.97 29.99 -5.00
N HIS A 14 -36.90 28.67 -5.00
CA HIS A 14 -36.00 27.95 -4.11
C HIS A 14 -34.56 28.29 -4.53
N ILE A 15 -33.93 29.23 -3.82
CA ILE A 15 -32.48 29.42 -3.88
C ILE A 15 -31.87 28.22 -3.13
N THR A 16 -31.63 27.13 -3.85
CA THR A 16 -30.88 26.00 -3.32
C THR A 16 -29.41 26.41 -3.24
N LEU A 17 -28.96 26.76 -2.04
CA LEU A 17 -27.55 27.01 -1.75
C LEU A 17 -26.79 25.68 -1.87
N VAL A 18 -26.22 25.42 -3.04
CA VAL A 18 -25.31 24.28 -3.25
C VAL A 18 -23.97 24.65 -2.60
N LEU A 19 -23.81 24.27 -1.33
CA LEU A 19 -22.49 24.24 -0.70
C LEU A 19 -21.68 23.16 -1.42
N TYR A 20 -20.91 23.57 -2.44
CA TYR A 20 -19.76 22.80 -2.91
C TYR A 20 -18.76 22.77 -1.74
N GLY A 21 -18.96 21.82 -0.83
CA GLY A 21 -18.00 21.49 0.20
C GLY A 21 -16.71 21.06 -0.50
N SER A 22 -15.78 21.99 -0.63
CA SER A 22 -14.39 21.63 -0.88
C SER A 22 -13.96 20.90 0.38
N VAL A 23 -13.97 19.57 0.35
CA VAL A 23 -13.33 18.79 1.40
C VAL A 23 -11.86 19.17 1.33
N VAL A 24 -11.42 20.00 2.26
CA VAL A 24 -10.01 20.28 2.49
C VAL A 24 -9.46 19.03 3.16
N PHE A 25 -8.85 18.13 2.38
CA PHE A 25 -8.03 17.07 2.94
C PHE A 25 -6.80 17.77 3.53
N THR A 26 -6.76 17.93 4.85
CA THR A 26 -5.50 18.28 5.49
C THR A 26 -4.54 17.11 5.26
N ALA A 27 -3.33 17.38 4.76
CA ALA A 27 -2.26 16.40 4.54
C ALA A 27 -1.70 15.83 5.87
N GLU A 28 -2.56 15.67 6.88
CA GLU A 28 -2.21 15.19 8.21
C GLU A 28 -2.13 13.67 8.27
N GLY A 29 -2.84 12.98 7.38
CA GLY A 29 -3.01 11.54 7.42
C GLY A 29 -1.71 10.72 7.27
N ILE A 30 -0.67 11.26 6.61
CA ILE A 30 0.60 10.54 6.40
C ILE A 30 1.78 11.11 7.20
N LYS A 31 1.58 12.17 7.99
CA LYS A 31 2.67 12.83 8.75
C LYS A 31 3.33 11.89 9.78
N SER A 32 2.60 10.87 10.23
CA SER A 32 3.10 9.87 11.17
C SER A 32 4.08 8.90 10.53
N CYS A 33 4.03 8.70 9.20
CA CYS A 33 5.01 7.86 8.52
C CYS A 33 6.40 8.51 8.57
N LYS A 34 7.42 7.68 8.83
CA LYS A 34 8.81 8.05 8.60
C LYS A 34 9.39 7.16 7.53
N LEU A 35 9.94 7.78 6.50
CA LEU A 35 10.69 7.05 5.51
C LEU A 35 11.97 6.51 6.13
N LEU A 36 12.34 5.29 5.76
CA LEU A 36 13.57 4.65 6.19
C LEU A 36 14.80 5.39 5.65
N TYR A 37 14.68 5.94 4.44
CA TYR A 37 15.67 6.80 3.79
C TYR A 37 14.97 8.08 3.36
N ASP A 38 15.61 9.23 3.59
CA ASP A 38 15.06 10.53 3.19
C ASP A 38 15.09 10.67 1.67
N SER A 39 14.00 10.27 1.02
CA SER A 39 13.85 10.17 -0.43
C SER A 39 12.65 10.99 -0.88
N LYS A 40 12.91 12.01 -1.71
CA LYS A 40 11.86 12.86 -2.29
C LYS A 40 10.91 12.07 -3.20
N SER A 41 11.41 11.06 -3.92
CA SER A 41 10.59 10.21 -4.77
C SER A 41 9.65 9.33 -3.96
N ASP A 42 10.13 8.76 -2.86
CA ASP A 42 9.32 7.94 -1.97
C ASP A 42 8.21 8.78 -1.31
N TRP A 43 8.54 9.99 -0.86
CA TRP A 43 7.55 10.93 -0.34
C TRP A 43 6.48 11.28 -1.38
N LYS A 44 6.89 11.53 -2.63
CA LYS A 44 5.94 11.80 -3.73
C LYS A 44 5.00 10.62 -3.97
N VAL A 45 5.50 9.38 -3.89
CA VAL A 45 4.68 8.17 -4.00
C VAL A 45 3.74 8.04 -2.80
N LEU A 46 4.25 8.21 -1.58
CA LEU A 46 3.47 8.12 -0.34
C LEU A 46 2.36 9.18 -0.27
N SER A 47 2.62 10.41 -0.72
CA SER A 47 1.64 11.51 -0.76
C SER A 47 0.42 11.18 -1.63
N ARG A 48 0.57 10.31 -2.63
CA ARG A 48 -0.56 9.86 -3.46
C ARG A 48 -1.51 8.92 -2.71
N LEU A 49 -1.04 8.32 -1.62
CA LEU A 49 -1.82 7.42 -0.79
C LEU A 49 -2.58 8.15 0.33
N GLU A 50 -2.42 9.46 0.49
CA GLU A 50 -3.15 10.27 1.50
C GLU A 50 -4.66 9.98 1.58
N PRO A 51 -5.41 9.75 0.48
CA PRO A 51 -6.84 9.41 0.55
C PRO A 51 -7.16 8.08 1.23
N LEU A 52 -6.14 7.26 1.50
CA LEU A 52 -6.22 5.97 2.20
C LEU A 52 -5.86 6.11 3.67
N ALA A 53 -5.32 7.26 4.09
CA ALA A 53 -5.05 7.54 5.49
C ALA A 53 -6.36 7.55 6.30
N ASN A 54 -6.24 7.25 7.60
CA ASN A 54 -7.37 7.12 8.53
C ASN A 54 -8.40 6.02 8.20
N LYS A 55 -8.11 5.16 7.22
CA LYS A 55 -8.91 3.96 6.94
C LYS A 55 -8.21 2.73 7.50
N ASN A 56 -9.02 1.83 8.04
CA ASN A 56 -8.56 0.53 8.53
C ASN A 56 -8.91 -0.53 7.49
N PHE A 57 -7.93 -1.34 7.13
CA PHE A 57 -8.10 -2.46 6.22
C PHE A 57 -7.87 -3.74 7.01
N THR A 58 -8.86 -4.62 6.99
CA THR A 58 -8.83 -5.87 7.75
C THR A 58 -9.10 -7.04 6.83
N VAL A 59 -8.23 -8.05 6.88
CA VAL A 59 -8.39 -9.28 6.10
C VAL A 59 -8.26 -10.46 7.05
N GLU A 60 -9.23 -11.35 6.98
CA GLU A 60 -9.21 -12.61 7.72
C GLU A 60 -8.69 -13.71 6.80
N THR A 61 -7.78 -14.53 7.31
CA THR A 61 -7.32 -15.73 6.63
C THR A 61 -7.43 -16.93 7.57
N MET A 62 -7.44 -18.12 6.97
CA MET A 62 -7.27 -19.37 7.68
C MET A 62 -6.03 -20.05 7.12
N GLU A 63 -5.03 -20.27 7.96
CA GLU A 63 -3.80 -20.97 7.61
C GLU A 63 -3.65 -22.18 8.55
N GLN A 64 -3.52 -23.38 7.98
CA GLN A 64 -3.28 -24.62 8.74
C GLN A 64 -4.30 -24.92 9.88
N GLY A 65 -5.52 -24.41 9.77
CA GLY A 65 -6.59 -24.58 10.78
C GLY A 65 -6.64 -23.47 11.83
N GLU A 66 -5.70 -22.51 11.80
CA GLU A 66 -5.69 -21.32 12.65
C GLU A 66 -6.22 -20.13 11.86
N SER A 67 -7.02 -19.28 12.52
CA SER A 67 -7.56 -18.08 11.88
C SER A 67 -6.77 -16.84 12.33
N TYR A 68 -6.32 -16.07 11.35
CA TYR A 68 -5.55 -14.87 11.55
C TYR A 68 -6.28 -13.67 10.96
N THR A 69 -6.23 -12.55 11.67
CA THR A 69 -6.69 -11.26 11.17
C THR A 69 -5.49 -10.37 10.92
N TYR A 70 -5.31 -9.96 9.68
CA TYR A 70 -4.34 -8.93 9.31
C TYR A 70 -5.03 -7.57 9.34
N VAL A 71 -4.40 -6.61 10.02
CA VAL A 71 -4.87 -5.22 10.06
C VAL A 71 -3.79 -4.34 9.48
N PHE A 72 -4.14 -3.57 8.45
CA PHE A 72 -3.29 -2.54 7.85
C PHE A 72 -3.93 -1.17 8.07
N GLN A 73 -3.10 -0.20 8.44
CA GLN A 73 -3.48 1.20 8.49
C GLN A 73 -2.34 2.03 7.92
N LEU A 74 -2.65 2.88 6.93
CA LEU A 74 -1.65 3.76 6.33
C LEU A 74 -1.24 4.82 7.35
N CYS A 75 0.03 4.79 7.76
CA CYS A 75 0.63 5.76 8.68
C CYS A 75 -0.15 5.92 10.01
N GLY A 76 -0.76 4.86 10.51
CA GLY A 76 -1.52 4.87 11.76
C GLY A 76 -1.35 3.58 12.55
N ASP A 77 -1.85 3.57 13.79
CA ASP A 77 -1.70 2.49 14.75
C ASP A 77 -2.63 1.30 14.44
N ALA A 78 -2.19 0.44 13.52
CA ALA A 78 -2.93 -0.72 13.07
C ALA A 78 -3.29 -1.64 14.24
N GLY A 79 -4.57 -2.00 14.34
CA GLY A 79 -5.08 -2.82 15.44
C GLY A 79 -4.96 -2.15 16.82
N GLY A 80 -4.73 -0.84 16.89
CA GLY A 80 -4.49 -0.10 18.12
C GLY A 80 -3.08 -0.27 18.69
N VAL A 81 -2.14 -0.84 17.94
CA VAL A 81 -0.75 -1.01 18.37
C VAL A 81 0.07 0.22 17.98
N PRO A 82 0.60 1.00 18.94
CA PRO A 82 1.35 2.22 18.65
C PRO A 82 2.56 1.96 17.74
N GLY A 83 2.68 2.71 16.64
CA GLY A 83 3.81 2.61 15.71
C GLY A 83 3.69 1.50 14.66
N ALA A 84 2.73 0.58 14.79
CA ALA A 84 2.57 -0.55 13.88
C ALA A 84 1.69 -0.16 12.69
N GLY A 85 2.20 -0.31 11.47
CA GLY A 85 1.40 -0.06 10.26
C GLY A 85 0.70 -1.32 9.74
N VAL A 86 1.23 -2.50 10.06
CA VAL A 86 0.61 -3.80 9.80
C VAL A 86 0.79 -4.72 10.99
N VAL A 87 -0.30 -5.33 11.45
CA VAL A 87 -0.30 -6.35 12.51
C VAL A 87 -1.04 -7.60 12.05
N GLN A 88 -0.64 -8.74 12.63
CA GLN A 88 -1.35 -10.00 12.57
C GLN A 88 -1.89 -10.31 13.97
N VAL A 89 -3.18 -10.62 14.06
CA VAL A 89 -3.85 -10.98 15.30
C VAL A 89 -4.33 -12.42 15.17
N ASP A 90 -3.85 -13.28 16.07
CA ASP A 90 -4.35 -14.64 16.22
C ASP A 90 -5.78 -14.62 16.80
N LYS A 91 -6.72 -15.35 16.18
CA LYS A 91 -8.09 -15.50 16.66
C LYS A 91 -8.27 -16.67 17.64
N GLY A 92 -7.20 -17.37 18.01
CA GLY A 92 -7.19 -18.41 19.02
C GLY A 92 -7.60 -17.92 20.41
N THR A 93 -7.58 -18.84 21.37
CA THR A 93 -7.96 -18.57 22.77
C THR A 93 -7.07 -17.54 23.45
N GLU A 94 -5.80 -17.43 23.03
CA GLU A 94 -4.89 -16.38 23.43
C GLU A 94 -4.66 -15.43 22.25
N LYS A 95 -5.28 -14.25 22.29
CA LYS A 95 -5.14 -13.23 21.24
C LYS A 95 -3.73 -12.65 21.22
N LYS A 96 -2.82 -13.34 20.53
CA LYS A 96 -1.46 -12.86 20.31
C LYS A 96 -1.43 -11.90 19.13
N THR A 97 -0.92 -10.70 19.37
CA THR A 97 -0.67 -9.71 18.30
C THR A 97 0.80 -9.75 17.93
N THR A 98 1.08 -9.89 16.63
CA THR A 98 2.43 -9.85 16.06
C THR A 98 2.54 -8.64 15.14
N VAL A 99 3.54 -7.80 15.35
CA VAL A 99 3.83 -6.65 14.48
C VAL A 99 4.58 -7.13 13.25
N ILE A 100 4.04 -6.87 12.07
CA ILE A 100 4.67 -7.27 10.80
C ILE A 100 5.56 -6.15 10.26
N GLY A 101 5.14 -4.90 10.43
CA GLY A 101 5.93 -3.75 10.01
C GLY A 101 5.48 -2.47 10.69
N VAL A 102 6.44 -1.58 10.95
CA VAL A 102 6.19 -0.27 11.57
C VAL A 102 6.21 0.84 10.51
N TYR A 103 5.31 1.82 10.65
CA TYR A 103 5.23 2.95 9.71
C TYR A 103 6.36 3.98 9.92
N ASN A 104 7.20 3.79 10.94
CA ASN A 104 8.44 4.56 11.15
C ASN A 104 9.64 4.04 10.32
N ALA A 105 9.47 2.94 9.58
CA ALA A 105 10.48 2.36 8.71
C ALA A 105 9.88 2.09 7.33
N THR A 106 9.38 3.16 6.71
CA THR A 106 8.59 3.13 5.48
C THR A 106 9.47 3.28 4.24
N GLN A 107 9.15 2.53 3.19
CA GLN A 107 9.67 2.75 1.85
C GLN A 107 8.50 2.69 0.87
N ALA A 108 8.46 3.59 -0.10
CA ALA A 108 7.35 3.68 -1.04
C ALA A 108 7.87 3.80 -2.47
N ILE A 109 7.54 2.80 -3.29
CA ILE A 109 7.98 2.72 -4.68
C ILE A 109 6.72 2.57 -5.52
N GLY A 110 6.57 3.31 -6.62
CA GLY A 110 5.36 3.18 -7.42
C GLY A 110 5.40 3.95 -8.73
N ALA A 111 4.54 3.51 -9.64
CA ALA A 111 4.23 4.19 -10.90
C ALA A 111 2.80 4.77 -10.84
N ASN A 112 2.22 5.17 -11.97
CA ASN A 112 0.95 5.90 -12.00
C ASN A 112 -0.26 5.08 -11.50
N ASP A 113 -0.22 3.77 -11.62
CA ASP A 113 -1.32 2.83 -11.39
C ASP A 113 -1.08 1.83 -10.25
N TRP A 114 0.16 1.75 -9.75
CA TRP A 114 0.50 0.89 -8.61
C TRP A 114 1.49 1.55 -7.65
N VAL A 115 1.39 1.17 -6.38
CA VAL A 115 2.33 1.52 -5.32
C VAL A 115 2.66 0.28 -4.52
N MET A 116 3.94 -0.02 -4.37
CA MET A 116 4.50 -0.96 -3.40
C MET A 116 4.94 -0.17 -2.16
N LEU A 117 4.18 -0.34 -1.08
CA LEU A 117 4.49 0.23 0.23
C LEU A 117 5.14 -0.85 1.10
N ILE A 118 6.29 -0.54 1.68
CA ILE A 118 7.05 -1.47 2.51
C ILE A 118 7.16 -0.89 3.92
N TYR A 119 6.68 -1.63 4.92
CA TYR A 119 6.92 -1.34 6.34
C TYR A 119 7.87 -2.36 6.91
N ARG A 120 9.03 -1.90 7.38
CA ARG A 120 10.08 -2.79 7.93
C ARG A 120 10.04 -2.82 9.45
N ASN A 121 11.02 -3.50 10.05
CA ASN A 121 11.30 -3.49 11.48
C ASN A 121 10.14 -3.98 12.36
N GLY A 122 9.36 -4.97 11.90
CA GLY A 122 8.40 -5.68 12.75
C GLY A 122 9.08 -6.64 13.73
N ASP A 123 8.29 -7.52 14.34
CA ASP A 123 8.76 -8.53 15.29
C ASP A 123 9.67 -9.55 14.61
N ALA A 124 10.68 -10.00 15.35
CA ALA A 124 11.59 -11.04 14.88
C ALA A 124 10.87 -12.39 14.71
N TYR A 125 11.21 -13.14 13.66
CA TYR A 125 10.77 -14.53 13.55
C TYR A 125 11.33 -15.36 14.72
N ASN A 126 10.54 -16.30 15.23
CA ASN A 126 10.95 -17.09 16.41
C ASN A 126 11.97 -18.18 16.03
N ALA A 127 11.64 -18.97 15.00
CA ALA A 127 12.41 -20.14 14.58
C ALA A 127 12.76 -20.15 13.07
N HIS A 128 12.32 -19.14 12.32
CA HIS A 128 12.51 -19.06 10.87
C HIS A 128 13.31 -17.80 10.50
N CYS A 129 13.73 -17.75 9.23
CA CYS A 129 14.35 -16.57 8.61
C CYS A 129 15.52 -15.99 9.42
N SER A 130 16.33 -16.83 10.07
CA SER A 130 17.46 -16.41 10.92
C SER A 130 17.09 -15.37 11.98
N LYS A 131 15.84 -15.41 12.47
CA LYS A 131 15.28 -14.42 13.42
C LYS A 131 15.29 -12.99 12.89
N GLU A 132 15.25 -12.82 11.57
CA GLU A 132 15.12 -11.49 10.98
C GLU A 132 13.82 -10.82 11.44
N LYS A 133 13.82 -9.49 11.43
CA LYS A 133 12.61 -8.71 11.69
C LYS A 133 11.65 -8.86 10.52
N ARG A 134 10.36 -9.09 10.81
CA ARG A 134 9.30 -9.10 9.81
C ARG A 134 9.27 -7.77 9.04
N LYS A 135 8.79 -7.85 7.81
CA LYS A 135 8.53 -6.73 6.92
C LYS A 135 7.23 -6.98 6.17
N ALA A 136 6.40 -5.96 6.03
CA ALA A 136 5.17 -6.00 5.25
C ALA A 136 5.41 -5.39 3.87
N PHE A 137 4.89 -6.06 2.82
CA PHE A 137 4.80 -5.51 1.47
C PHE A 137 3.32 -5.35 1.14
N VAL A 138 2.86 -4.11 1.01
CA VAL A 138 1.48 -3.76 0.68
C VAL A 138 1.46 -3.27 -0.76
N MET A 139 0.89 -4.08 -1.65
CA MET A 139 0.71 -3.71 -3.04
C MET A 139 -0.65 -3.03 -3.19
N ILE A 140 -0.64 -1.79 -3.66
CA ILE A 140 -1.83 -0.96 -3.85
C ILE A 140 -1.95 -0.71 -5.35
N SER A 141 -2.97 -1.28 -5.98
CA SER A 141 -3.30 -1.05 -7.39
C SER A 141 -4.55 -0.18 -7.50
N CYS A 142 -4.49 0.88 -8.30
CA CYS A 142 -5.63 1.74 -8.55
C CYS A 142 -6.42 1.22 -9.76
N ASN A 143 -7.62 0.66 -9.55
CA ASN A 143 -8.56 0.40 -10.63
C ASN A 143 -9.60 1.53 -10.71
N ARG A 144 -9.68 2.20 -11.87
CA ARG A 144 -10.59 3.35 -12.08
C ARG A 144 -12.07 3.00 -11.95
N LYS A 145 -12.44 1.72 -11.99
CA LYS A 145 -13.84 1.26 -11.93
C LYS A 145 -14.34 1.04 -10.50
N ASP A 146 -13.47 0.58 -9.60
CA ASP A 146 -13.87 0.05 -8.29
C ASP A 146 -13.23 0.82 -7.10
N GLY A 147 -12.40 1.83 -7.39
CA GLY A 147 -11.60 2.51 -6.36
C GLY A 147 -10.31 1.75 -6.03
N CYS A 148 -9.65 2.12 -4.94
CA CYS A 148 -8.47 1.40 -4.45
C CYS A 148 -8.95 0.23 -3.60
N ASP A 149 -8.96 -0.98 -4.16
CA ASP A 149 -9.19 -2.21 -3.42
C ASP A 149 -7.87 -2.74 -2.84
N PHE A 150 -7.88 -3.16 -1.58
CA PHE A 150 -6.72 -3.69 -0.89
C PHE A 150 -6.78 -5.21 -0.88
N VAL A 151 -6.04 -5.83 -1.79
CA VAL A 151 -5.91 -7.29 -1.82
C VAL A 151 -4.65 -7.70 -1.07
N CYS A 152 -4.80 -8.09 0.20
CA CYS A 152 -3.73 -8.79 0.92
C CYS A 152 -3.61 -10.23 0.38
N ARG A 153 -2.66 -10.46 -0.53
CA ARG A 153 -2.26 -11.83 -0.88
C ARG A 153 -1.23 -12.30 0.15
N SER A 154 -1.67 -13.07 1.15
CA SER A 154 -0.77 -13.99 1.85
C SER A 154 -0.38 -15.04 0.81
N GLY A 155 0.75 -14.85 0.13
CA GLY A 155 1.25 -15.87 -0.77
C GLY A 155 1.53 -17.13 0.05
N ASN A 156 1.09 -18.30 -0.42
CA ASN A 156 1.69 -19.54 0.03
C ASN A 156 3.21 -19.40 -0.09
N ARG A 157 3.93 -20.06 0.82
CA ARG A 157 5.39 -20.06 0.99
C ARG A 157 6.15 -20.62 -0.23
N GLU A 158 5.89 -20.07 -1.41
CA GLU A 158 6.81 -20.04 -2.53
C GLU A 158 7.56 -18.71 -2.46
N GLU A 159 8.87 -18.85 -2.58
CA GLU A 159 9.88 -17.81 -2.60
C GLU A 159 9.38 -16.52 -3.29
N SER A 160 9.48 -15.38 -2.60
CA SER A 160 9.09 -14.09 -3.17
C SER A 160 9.79 -13.89 -4.52
N PRO A 161 9.06 -13.68 -5.63
CA PRO A 161 9.66 -13.45 -6.94
C PRO A 161 10.59 -12.23 -6.98
N ALA A 162 10.47 -11.34 -5.99
CA ALA A 162 11.34 -10.18 -5.78
C ALA A 162 12.83 -10.55 -5.53
N TYR A 163 13.14 -11.82 -5.26
CA TYR A 163 14.50 -12.35 -5.13
C TYR A 163 14.79 -13.48 -6.12
N ARG A 164 14.05 -13.58 -7.23
CA ARG A 164 14.56 -14.32 -8.37
C ARG A 164 15.72 -13.50 -8.92
N GLY A 165 16.93 -13.84 -8.48
CA GLY A 165 18.14 -13.34 -9.10
C GLY A 165 17.95 -13.45 -10.61
N VAL A 166 18.24 -12.36 -11.31
CA VAL A 166 18.46 -12.39 -12.76
C VAL A 166 19.30 -13.65 -13.00
N PRO A 167 18.84 -14.61 -13.81
CA PRO A 167 19.72 -15.68 -14.23
C PRO A 167 21.00 -15.00 -14.66
N SER A 168 22.16 -15.45 -14.18
CA SER A 168 23.37 -15.23 -14.95
C SER A 168 23.10 -15.89 -16.29
N GLU A 169 22.49 -15.14 -17.20
CA GLU A 169 22.40 -15.46 -18.60
C GLU A 169 23.84 -15.69 -18.96
N SER A 170 24.14 -16.96 -19.19
CA SER A 170 25.35 -17.44 -19.82
C SER A 170 25.68 -16.42 -20.89
N LEU A 171 26.76 -15.67 -20.66
CA LEU A 171 27.39 -14.87 -21.69
C LEU A 171 27.68 -15.87 -22.81
N GLU A 172 26.80 -15.89 -23.80
CA GLU A 172 27.09 -16.49 -25.08
C GLU A 172 28.34 -15.75 -25.54
N GLU A 173 29.44 -16.50 -25.58
CA GLU A 173 30.71 -16.07 -26.13
C GLU A 173 30.44 -15.61 -27.57
N GLU A 174 30.47 -14.29 -27.79
CA GLU A 174 30.66 -13.74 -29.13
C GLU A 174 31.93 -14.40 -29.70
N PRO A 175 31.87 -15.08 -30.86
CA PRO A 175 33.06 -15.68 -31.44
C PRO A 175 34.03 -14.57 -31.82
N GLU A 176 35.19 -14.56 -31.16
CA GLU A 176 36.35 -13.74 -31.49
C GLU A 176 36.67 -13.89 -32.99
N GLU A 177 36.46 -12.82 -33.75
CA GLU A 177 36.84 -12.72 -35.15
C GLU A 177 38.38 -12.83 -35.22
N ARG A 178 38.83 -14.01 -35.59
CA ARG A 178 40.23 -14.36 -35.76
C ARG A 178 40.80 -13.58 -36.96
N ASP A 179 41.40 -12.42 -36.68
CA ASP A 179 42.18 -11.66 -37.65
C ASP A 179 43.52 -12.39 -37.92
N ASP A 180 43.46 -13.32 -38.88
CA ASP A 180 44.58 -14.12 -39.36
C ASP A 180 45.53 -13.30 -40.26
N HIS A 181 45.85 -12.03 -39.98
CA HIS A 181 46.78 -11.24 -40.82
C HIS A 181 47.67 -10.24 -40.06
N LEU A 182 48.55 -10.74 -39.18
CA LEU A 182 49.86 -10.09 -39.00
C LEU A 182 51.02 -11.10 -38.94
N LEU A 183 51.96 -10.85 -39.84
CA LEU A 183 53.13 -11.64 -40.21
C LEU A 183 54.21 -11.66 -39.10
N PRO A 184 55.12 -12.66 -39.13
CA PRO A 184 56.04 -12.92 -38.03
C PRO A 184 57.25 -11.97 -37.92
N MET A 185 57.67 -11.85 -36.65
CA MET A 185 58.89 -11.30 -36.02
C MET A 185 58.96 -9.79 -35.79
#